data_AF-A0A9X3MB60-F1
#
_entry.id   AF-A0A9X3MB60-F1
#
_cell.length_a   1.000
_cell.length_b   1.000
_cell.length_c   1.000
_cell.angle_alpha   90.00
_cell.angle_beta   90.00
_cell.angle_gamma   90.00
#
_symmetry.space_group_name_H-M   'P 1'
#
loop_
_entity.id
_entity.type
_entity.pdbx_description
1 polymer ?
#
loop_
_entity_poly.entity_id
_entity_poly.type
_entity_poly.pdbx_seq_one_letter_code
_entity_poly.pdbx_strand_id
1 'polypeptide(L)'
;MNLKKLSESLLFRIIVAIILGVVVSQFAPEWFGRVFATFNGLFSNFLNFFIPVLIFALIAPSIAGLGRGAGKWLGVTAGIAYGSTIIAGLLAYVLAHWLYPTMLSGQNLITNVSDIDEGALSPYFEVEMAPPFEVMTALLLSFCIGVAMTTVKSDTLYAVTKELENVVVKVIWGFVVPILPFYIFGMFLSLGMNGNLGDVLSAFAKVLILAVVMTLVYLVVQYIIAGVITGKNPFKALRNMMPAYFTALGTSSSAATIPISLESTLKNGISRPVANFVIPLCATIHLSGSMIKLTLYAFAIVYMANLDISTSTGLGFIFLLGIMMIAAPGVPGGAVMVAAGLLADMMGFDDGMVALMIAAYIAIDSVGTAANVTGDGAIAMILDKFAGNREDATKEESADTTA
;
A
#
# COMPACT_ATOMS: atom_id res chain seq x y z
N MET A 1 18.73 9.17 -20.70
CA MET A 1 17.88 9.31 -19.49
C MET A 1 18.16 10.70 -18.91
N ASN A 2 17.15 11.56 -18.76
CA ASN A 2 17.36 12.96 -18.35
C ASN A 2 17.58 13.04 -16.84
N LEU A 3 18.81 13.37 -16.39
CA LEU A 3 19.21 13.44 -14.98
C LEU A 3 18.27 14.29 -14.12
N LYS A 4 17.67 15.33 -14.70
CA LYS A 4 16.72 16.23 -14.02
C LYS A 4 15.38 15.55 -13.70
N LYS A 5 14.89 14.67 -14.59
CA LYS A 5 13.68 13.87 -14.33
C LYS A 5 13.94 12.73 -13.33
N LEU A 6 15.17 12.23 -13.26
CA LEU A 6 15.56 11.20 -12.30
C LEU A 6 15.66 11.76 -10.88
N SER A 7 16.24 12.97 -10.71
CA SER A 7 16.35 13.64 -9.40
C SER A 7 15.01 14.13 -8.84
N GLU A 8 13.98 14.24 -9.69
CA GLU A 8 12.60 14.53 -9.29
C GLU A 8 11.84 13.29 -8.78
N SER A 9 12.34 12.08 -9.05
CA SER A 9 11.70 10.85 -8.57
C SER A 9 11.85 10.69 -7.06
N LEU A 10 10.73 10.45 -6.37
CA LEU A 10 10.70 10.15 -4.93
C LEU A 10 11.60 8.94 -4.60
N LEU A 11 11.52 7.88 -5.40
CA LEU A 11 12.35 6.69 -5.23
C LEU A 11 13.84 7.03 -5.27
N PHE A 12 14.27 7.84 -6.24
CA PHE A 12 15.66 8.25 -6.35
C PHE A 12 16.11 9.07 -5.14
N ARG A 13 15.30 10.04 -4.70
CA ARG A 13 15.60 10.87 -3.52
C ARG A 13 15.72 10.02 -2.26
N ILE A 14 14.87 9.02 -2.12
CA ILE A 14 14.90 8.08 -0.99
C ILE A 14 16.16 7.22 -1.04
N ILE A 15 16.50 6.62 -2.18
CA ILE A 15 17.74 5.82 -2.30
C ILE A 15 18.97 6.68 -1.96
N VAL A 16 19.03 7.92 -2.46
CA VAL A 16 20.12 8.85 -2.13
C VAL A 16 20.13 9.18 -0.64
N ALA A 17 18.98 9.45 -0.03
CA ALA A 17 18.87 9.71 1.40
C ALA A 17 19.34 8.53 2.25
N ILE A 18 18.99 7.30 1.87
CA ILE A 18 19.45 6.07 2.53
C ILE A 18 20.97 5.97 2.46
N ILE A 19 21.54 6.06 1.25
CA ILE A 19 22.99 5.94 1.03
C ILE A 19 23.74 7.03 1.80
N LEU A 20 23.27 8.29 1.73
CA LEU A 20 23.89 9.39 2.45
C LEU A 20 23.76 9.23 3.96
N GLY A 21 22.60 8.79 4.48
CA GLY A 21 22.41 8.55 5.92
C GLY A 21 23.39 7.51 6.43
N VAL A 22 23.52 6.40 5.70
CA VAL A 22 24.49 5.34 6.02
C VAL A 22 25.93 5.83 5.95
N VAL A 23 26.33 6.54 4.89
CA VAL A 23 27.72 7.01 4.75
C VAL A 23 28.05 8.03 5.83
N VAL A 24 27.16 9.00 6.08
CA VAL A 24 27.35 10.07 7.06
C VAL A 24 27.37 9.51 8.49
N SER A 25 26.63 8.44 8.79
CA SER A 25 26.63 7.80 10.10
C SER A 25 28.01 7.33 10.58
N GLN A 26 28.93 7.06 9.66
CA GLN A 26 30.27 6.56 10.00
C GLN A 26 31.20 7.63 10.57
N PHE A 27 30.89 8.91 10.35
CA PHE A 27 31.74 10.03 10.75
C PHE A 27 30.98 11.21 11.36
N ALA A 28 29.65 11.15 11.42
CA ALA A 28 28.84 12.20 12.00
C ALA A 28 29.05 12.31 13.51
N PRO A 29 29.27 13.53 14.04
CA PRO A 29 29.29 13.74 15.48
C PRO A 29 27.89 13.61 16.07
N GLU A 30 27.81 13.23 17.35
CA GLU A 30 26.54 13.00 18.05
C GLU A 30 25.59 14.21 17.97
N TRP A 31 26.09 15.44 18.16
CA TRP A 31 25.27 16.65 18.08
C TRP A 31 24.55 16.78 16.73
N PHE A 32 25.20 16.36 15.64
CA PHE A 32 24.61 16.40 14.31
C PHE A 32 23.53 15.32 14.15
N GLY A 33 23.81 14.11 14.65
CA GLY A 33 22.81 13.04 14.72
C GLY A 33 21.55 13.48 15.49
N ARG A 34 21.72 14.13 16.64
CA ARG A 34 20.62 14.59 17.50
C ARG A 34 19.74 15.65 16.82
N VAL A 35 20.29 16.47 15.92
CA VAL A 35 19.48 17.39 15.09
C VAL A 35 18.48 16.61 14.25
N PHE A 36 18.93 15.52 13.59
CA PHE A 36 18.06 14.68 12.78
C PHE A 36 17.12 13.81 13.60
N ALA A 37 17.54 13.34 14.78
CA ALA A 37 16.64 12.66 15.72
C ALA A 37 15.49 13.58 16.16
N THR A 38 15.80 14.85 16.47
CA THR A 38 14.80 15.88 16.80
C THR A 38 13.83 16.12 15.64
N PHE A 39 14.37 16.35 14.45
CA PHE A 39 13.56 16.55 13.25
C PHE A 39 12.65 15.35 12.96
N ASN A 40 13.17 14.12 13.13
CA ASN A 40 12.40 12.91 12.95
C ASN A 40 11.24 12.81 13.95
N GLY A 41 11.48 13.06 15.25
CA GLY A 41 10.42 13.07 16.26
C GLY A 41 9.33 14.11 15.96
N LEU A 42 9.72 15.33 15.53
CA LEU A 42 8.74 16.36 15.16
C LEU A 42 7.90 15.96 13.94
N PHE A 43 8.53 15.44 12.90
CA PHE A 43 7.84 15.07 11.68
C PHE A 43 6.90 13.88 11.89
N SER A 44 7.30 12.93 12.72
CA SER A 44 6.48 11.75 13.04
C SER A 44 5.28 12.10 13.90
N ASN A 45 5.46 12.96 14.91
CA ASN A 45 4.34 13.52 15.67
C ASN A 45 3.34 14.25 14.76
N PHE A 46 3.83 15.01 13.77
CA PHE A 46 2.96 15.60 12.76
C PHE A 46 2.21 14.54 11.93
N LEU A 47 2.88 13.46 11.51
CA LEU A 47 2.22 12.36 10.79
C LEU A 47 1.13 11.73 11.66
N ASN A 48 1.43 11.41 12.93
CA ASN A 48 0.48 10.84 13.88
C ASN A 48 -0.76 11.74 14.05
N PHE A 49 -0.55 13.05 14.16
CA PHE A 49 -1.65 14.04 14.16
C PHE A 49 -2.47 14.04 12.86
N PHE A 50 -1.80 13.95 11.71
CA PHE A 50 -2.44 14.15 10.41
C PHE A 50 -3.12 12.89 9.86
N ILE A 51 -2.67 11.71 10.28
CA ILE A 51 -3.16 10.40 9.83
C ILE A 51 -4.68 10.24 9.97
N PRO A 52 -5.33 10.53 11.11
CA PRO A 52 -6.78 10.35 11.23
C PRO A 52 -7.55 11.25 10.28
N VAL A 53 -7.05 12.47 10.05
CA VAL A 53 -7.59 13.41 9.06
C VAL A 53 -7.44 12.84 7.65
N LEU A 54 -6.28 12.25 7.33
CA LEU A 54 -6.02 11.57 6.06
C LEU A 54 -7.02 10.45 5.80
N ILE A 55 -7.25 9.59 6.80
CA ILE A 55 -8.20 8.48 6.72
C ILE A 55 -9.59 9.02 6.40
N PHE A 56 -10.05 10.03 7.14
CA PHE A 56 -11.35 10.64 6.90
C PHE A 56 -11.48 11.27 5.51
N ALA A 57 -10.50 12.09 5.15
CA ALA A 57 -10.50 12.84 3.90
C ALA A 57 -10.39 11.95 2.67
N LEU A 58 -9.73 10.79 2.75
CA LEU A 58 -9.57 9.88 1.61
C LEU A 58 -10.67 8.81 1.55
N ILE A 59 -11.07 8.23 2.68
CA ILE A 59 -11.99 7.08 2.70
C ILE A 59 -13.45 7.52 2.51
N ALA A 60 -13.90 8.56 3.21
CA ALA A 60 -15.30 9.01 3.12
C ALA A 60 -15.75 9.32 1.68
N PRO A 61 -15.02 10.14 0.89
CA PRO A 61 -15.39 10.39 -0.51
C PRO A 61 -15.17 9.17 -1.41
N SER A 62 -14.23 8.28 -1.12
CA SER A 62 -14.03 7.04 -1.89
C SER A 62 -15.22 6.09 -1.76
N ILE A 63 -15.69 5.84 -0.53
CA ILE A 63 -16.89 5.02 -0.27
C ILE A 63 -18.14 5.67 -0.88
N ALA A 64 -18.28 7.00 -0.74
CA ALA A 64 -19.40 7.72 -1.32
C ALA A 64 -19.40 7.70 -2.87
N GLY A 65 -18.23 7.81 -3.49
CA GLY A 65 -18.07 7.73 -4.94
C GLY A 65 -18.44 6.35 -5.47
N LEU A 66 -18.03 5.28 -4.78
CA LEU A 66 -18.41 3.91 -5.12
C LEU A 66 -19.94 3.74 -5.08
N GLY A 67 -20.62 4.12 -3.99
CA GLY A 67 -22.08 3.91 -3.90
C GLY A 67 -22.91 4.69 -4.93
N ARG A 68 -22.38 5.77 -5.52
CA ARG A 68 -23.07 6.58 -6.55
C ARG A 68 -22.94 6.03 -7.96
N GLY A 69 -21.89 5.24 -8.24
CA GLY A 69 -21.70 4.53 -9.51
C GLY A 69 -22.24 3.10 -9.50
N ALA A 70 -22.96 2.71 -8.44
CA ALA A 70 -23.25 1.32 -8.11
C ALA A 70 -24.32 0.66 -8.99
N GLY A 71 -23.94 0.28 -10.20
CA GLY A 71 -24.50 -0.92 -10.80
C GLY A 71 -24.08 -2.15 -9.98
N LYS A 72 -24.85 -3.25 -10.05
CA LYS A 72 -24.53 -4.54 -9.40
C LYS A 72 -23.07 -4.98 -9.63
N TRP A 73 -22.51 -4.66 -10.80
CA TRP A 73 -21.14 -4.99 -11.20
C TRP A 73 -20.05 -4.28 -10.40
N LEU A 74 -20.31 -3.07 -9.89
CA LEU A 74 -19.36 -2.38 -9.04
C LEU A 74 -19.18 -3.11 -7.71
N GLY A 75 -20.29 -3.49 -7.06
CA GLY A 75 -20.25 -4.24 -5.80
C GLY A 75 -19.57 -5.60 -5.96
N VAL A 76 -19.85 -6.32 -7.05
CA VAL A 76 -19.18 -7.61 -7.35
C VAL A 76 -17.68 -7.41 -7.58
N THR A 77 -17.29 -6.41 -8.37
CA THR A 77 -15.86 -6.13 -8.66
C THR A 77 -15.13 -5.72 -7.39
N ALA A 78 -15.71 -4.84 -6.59
CA ALA A 78 -15.15 -4.41 -5.31
C ALA A 78 -15.03 -5.56 -4.32
N GLY A 79 -16.03 -6.45 -4.24
CA GLY A 79 -15.96 -7.64 -3.40
C GLY A 79 -14.84 -8.61 -3.81
N ILE A 80 -14.68 -8.86 -5.12
CA ILE A 80 -13.58 -9.69 -5.64
C ILE A 80 -12.22 -9.04 -5.38
N ALA A 81 -12.08 -7.73 -5.64
CA ALA A 81 -10.85 -6.98 -5.41
C ALA A 81 -10.45 -6.96 -3.93
N TYR A 82 -11.40 -6.69 -3.04
CA TYR A 82 -11.18 -6.71 -1.59
C TYR A 82 -10.82 -8.12 -1.11
N GLY A 83 -11.59 -9.14 -1.51
CA GLY A 83 -11.31 -10.53 -1.14
C GLY A 83 -9.93 -11.00 -1.61
N SER A 84 -9.56 -10.69 -2.85
CA SER A 84 -8.22 -10.92 -3.40
C SER A 84 -7.14 -10.26 -2.53
N THR A 85 -7.30 -8.96 -2.23
CA THR A 85 -6.36 -8.19 -1.41
C THR A 85 -6.21 -8.80 0.00
N ILE A 86 -7.31 -9.14 0.67
CA ILE A 86 -7.28 -9.76 2.00
C ILE A 86 -6.60 -11.13 1.96
N ILE A 87 -6.91 -11.98 0.99
CA ILE A 87 -6.24 -13.28 0.83
C ILE A 87 -4.73 -13.10 0.65
N ALA A 88 -4.31 -12.09 -0.13
CA ALA A 88 -2.90 -11.77 -0.32
C ALA A 88 -2.21 -11.41 1.01
N GLY A 89 -2.85 -10.57 1.84
CA GLY A 89 -2.37 -10.22 3.18
C GLY A 89 -2.34 -11.41 4.16
N LEU A 90 -3.39 -12.24 4.17
CA LEU A 90 -3.43 -13.43 5.03
C LEU A 90 -2.34 -14.44 4.66
N LEU A 91 -2.11 -14.68 3.37
CA LEU A 91 -1.02 -15.54 2.91
C LEU A 91 0.35 -14.97 3.32
N ALA A 92 0.53 -13.66 3.22
CA ALA A 92 1.75 -12.98 3.64
C ALA A 92 1.98 -13.13 5.14
N TYR A 93 0.92 -12.99 5.95
CA TYR A 93 0.98 -13.17 7.40
C TYR A 93 1.34 -14.61 7.79
N VAL A 94 0.71 -15.61 7.16
CA VAL A 94 1.04 -17.02 7.39
C VAL A 94 2.49 -17.32 7.04
N LEU A 95 2.97 -16.82 5.89
CA LEU A 95 4.37 -16.98 5.50
C LEU A 95 5.32 -16.27 6.44
N ALA A 96 5.00 -15.05 6.89
CA ALA A 96 5.79 -14.33 7.88
C ALA A 96 5.92 -15.13 9.18
N HIS A 97 4.80 -15.62 9.72
CA HIS A 97 4.79 -16.40 10.96
C HIS A 97 5.60 -17.70 10.84
N TRP A 98 5.57 -18.36 9.69
CA TRP A 98 6.28 -19.61 9.47
C TRP A 98 7.76 -19.44 9.13
N LEU A 99 8.11 -18.44 8.32
CA LEU A 99 9.47 -18.26 7.81
C LEU A 99 10.33 -17.39 8.71
N TYR A 100 9.80 -16.37 9.38
CA TYR A 100 10.63 -15.41 10.12
C TYR A 100 11.42 -15.99 11.28
N PRO A 101 10.90 -16.96 12.07
CA PRO A 101 11.69 -17.64 13.09
C PRO A 101 13.00 -18.27 12.59
N THR A 102 13.07 -18.64 11.31
CA THR A 102 14.26 -19.22 10.68
C THR A 102 15.01 -18.21 9.82
N MET A 103 14.29 -17.42 9.02
CA MET A 103 14.85 -16.49 8.03
C MET A 103 15.44 -15.24 8.69
N LEU A 104 14.80 -14.74 9.75
CA LEU A 104 15.19 -13.53 10.47
C LEU A 104 15.84 -13.84 11.83
N SER A 105 16.11 -15.11 12.12
CA SER A 105 16.78 -15.53 13.35
C SER A 105 18.07 -14.74 13.57
N GLY A 106 18.22 -14.20 14.78
CA GLY A 106 19.40 -13.42 15.19
C GLY A 106 19.43 -11.98 14.68
N GLN A 107 18.42 -11.52 13.94
CA GLN A 107 18.28 -10.11 13.56
C GLN A 107 17.42 -9.40 14.60
N ASN A 108 17.98 -8.38 15.24
CA ASN A 108 17.26 -7.58 16.21
C ASN A 108 17.07 -6.16 15.67
N LEU A 109 15.99 -5.52 16.09
CA LEU A 109 15.74 -4.11 15.85
C LEU A 109 15.51 -3.43 17.19
N ILE A 110 16.50 -2.66 17.62
CA ILE A 110 16.43 -1.91 18.86
C ILE A 110 16.07 -0.46 18.51
N THR A 111 14.79 -0.10 18.56
CA THR A 111 14.32 1.28 18.32
C THR A 111 14.09 2.06 19.60
N ASN A 112 13.70 1.40 20.69
CA ASN A 112 13.53 2.00 22.01
C ASN A 112 14.74 1.68 22.89
N VAL A 113 15.75 2.53 22.83
CA VAL A 113 16.83 2.52 23.81
C VAL A 113 16.63 3.73 24.70
N SER A 114 16.00 3.53 25.86
CA SER A 114 16.03 4.51 26.95
C SER A 114 17.42 4.64 27.59
N ASP A 115 18.34 3.74 27.26
CA ASP A 115 19.75 3.77 27.67
C ASP A 115 20.64 4.56 26.69
N ILE A 116 20.98 5.78 27.09
CA ILE A 116 21.92 6.67 26.39
C ILE A 116 23.30 6.00 26.20
N ASP A 117 23.63 4.97 26.97
CA ASP A 117 24.90 4.23 26.93
C ASP A 117 25.01 3.22 25.76
N GLU A 118 23.92 2.90 25.06
CA GLU A 118 23.92 2.00 23.88
C GLU A 118 23.92 2.76 22.53
N GLY A 119 24.19 4.06 22.55
CA GLY A 119 24.48 4.86 21.34
C GLY A 119 23.26 5.51 20.69
N ALA A 120 22.05 5.36 21.24
CA ALA A 120 20.85 5.96 20.68
C ALA A 120 20.82 7.50 20.78
N LEU A 121 20.57 8.15 19.64
CA LEU A 121 20.44 9.59 19.55
C LEU A 121 19.15 10.08 20.22
N SER A 122 19.28 10.77 21.35
CA SER A 122 18.17 11.47 21.98
C SER A 122 17.86 12.79 21.24
N PRO A 123 16.58 13.10 20.97
CA PRO A 123 16.22 14.42 20.44
C PRO A 123 16.61 15.54 21.41
N TYR A 124 16.76 16.76 20.90
CA TYR A 124 17.02 17.94 21.72
C TYR A 124 15.78 18.40 22.48
N PHE A 125 14.61 18.24 21.85
CA PHE A 125 13.31 18.54 22.42
C PHE A 125 12.26 17.73 21.69
N GLU A 126 11.13 17.50 22.36
CA GLU A 126 9.97 16.82 21.80
C GLU A 126 8.78 17.77 21.83
N VAL A 127 7.92 17.65 20.82
CA VAL A 127 6.66 18.40 20.74
C VAL A 127 5.56 17.39 20.50
N GLU A 128 4.76 17.16 21.54
CA GLU A 128 3.59 16.29 21.45
C GLU A 128 2.52 16.95 20.56
N MET A 129 2.02 16.20 19.58
CA MET A 129 0.96 16.63 18.67
C MET A 129 -0.18 15.62 18.73
N ALA A 130 -1.08 15.79 19.70
CA ALA A 130 -2.17 14.85 19.92
C ALA A 130 -3.09 14.75 18.68
N PRO A 131 -3.43 13.53 18.20
CA PRO A 131 -4.32 13.35 17.06
C PRO A 131 -5.74 13.88 17.34
N PRO A 132 -6.46 14.39 16.33
CA PRO A 132 -7.81 14.93 16.52
C PRO A 132 -8.84 13.86 16.91
N PHE A 133 -8.60 12.60 16.53
CA PHE A 133 -9.34 11.42 16.94
C PHE A 133 -8.52 10.16 16.63
N GLU A 134 -8.83 9.04 17.28
CA GLU A 134 -8.17 7.76 17.03
C GLU A 134 -8.37 7.26 15.59
N VAL A 135 -7.43 6.44 15.10
CA VAL A 135 -7.45 5.86 13.74
C VAL A 135 -8.71 5.05 13.49
N MET A 136 -9.15 4.26 14.48
CA MET A 136 -10.39 3.48 14.35
C MET A 136 -11.63 4.37 14.26
N THR A 137 -11.67 5.43 15.07
CA THR A 137 -12.75 6.41 15.05
C THR A 137 -12.82 7.11 13.68
N ALA A 138 -11.66 7.51 13.14
CA ALA A 138 -11.54 8.07 11.80
C ALA A 138 -12.19 7.17 10.75
N LEU A 139 -11.86 5.89 10.79
CA LEU A 139 -12.33 4.91 9.82
C LEU A 139 -13.83 4.67 9.93
N LEU A 140 -14.33 4.40 11.14
CA LEU A 140 -15.76 4.16 11.37
C LEU A 140 -16.58 5.37 10.92
N LEU A 141 -16.14 6.58 11.26
CA LEU A 141 -16.78 7.82 10.82
C LEU A 141 -16.76 7.94 9.29
N SER A 142 -15.63 7.63 8.65
CA SER A 142 -15.49 7.66 7.20
C SER A 142 -16.47 6.73 6.50
N PHE A 143 -16.63 5.51 7.02
CA PHE A 143 -17.57 4.52 6.50
C PHE A 143 -19.02 4.96 6.69
N CYS A 144 -19.38 5.35 7.91
CA CYS A 144 -20.74 5.79 8.23
C CYS A 144 -21.16 6.98 7.36
N ILE A 145 -20.33 8.02 7.28
CA ILE A 145 -20.61 9.20 6.45
C ILE A 145 -20.55 8.84 4.96
N GLY A 146 -19.53 8.08 4.54
CA GLY A 146 -19.37 7.60 3.16
C GLY A 146 -20.62 6.88 2.63
N VAL A 147 -21.11 5.89 3.38
CA VAL A 147 -22.32 5.14 3.03
C VAL A 147 -23.56 6.03 3.13
N ALA A 148 -23.72 6.81 4.20
CA ALA A 148 -24.89 7.68 4.36
C ALA A 148 -25.03 8.71 3.22
N MET A 149 -23.92 9.28 2.72
CA MET A 149 -23.91 10.18 1.56
C MET A 149 -24.48 9.54 0.28
N THR A 150 -24.38 8.22 0.15
CA THR A 150 -24.91 7.47 -1.00
C THR A 150 -26.40 7.19 -0.85
N THR A 151 -26.85 6.86 0.35
CA THR A 151 -28.24 6.51 0.63
C THR A 151 -29.15 7.73 0.59
N VAL A 152 -28.70 8.85 1.17
CA VAL A 152 -29.46 10.12 1.20
C VAL A 152 -29.23 10.98 -0.04
N LYS A 153 -28.34 10.56 -0.96
CA LYS A 153 -27.98 11.28 -2.20
C LYS A 153 -27.55 12.74 -1.96
N SER A 154 -26.73 12.98 -0.94
CA SER A 154 -26.27 14.34 -0.58
C SER A 154 -25.13 14.82 -1.49
N ASP A 155 -25.45 15.43 -2.63
CA ASP A 155 -24.44 15.92 -3.59
C ASP A 155 -23.51 16.97 -2.99
N THR A 156 -24.04 17.87 -2.16
CA THR A 156 -23.25 18.92 -1.49
C THR A 156 -22.19 18.33 -0.56
N LEU A 157 -22.56 17.39 0.31
CA LEU A 157 -21.61 16.80 1.25
C LEU A 157 -20.55 15.96 0.52
N TYR A 158 -20.93 15.29 -0.56
CA TYR A 158 -19.98 14.59 -1.42
C TYR A 158 -18.98 15.54 -2.08
N ALA A 159 -19.45 16.69 -2.59
CA ALA A 159 -18.56 17.71 -3.15
C ALA A 159 -17.58 18.25 -2.09
N VAL A 160 -18.07 18.56 -0.88
CA VAL A 160 -17.23 19.04 0.24
C VAL A 160 -16.17 18.00 0.62
N THR A 161 -16.54 16.72 0.74
CA THR A 161 -15.58 15.67 1.07
C THR A 161 -14.56 15.43 -0.05
N LYS A 162 -14.94 15.59 -1.32
CA LYS A 162 -14.01 15.57 -2.45
C LYS A 162 -13.06 16.77 -2.48
N GLU A 163 -13.52 17.96 -2.09
CA GLU A 163 -12.65 19.12 -1.93
C GLU A 163 -11.66 18.92 -0.78
N LEU A 164 -12.13 18.36 0.34
CA LEU A 164 -11.28 18.00 1.47
C LEU A 164 -10.20 16.98 1.07
N GLU A 165 -10.56 15.95 0.30
CA GLU A 165 -9.61 15.00 -0.29
C GLU A 165 -8.51 15.73 -1.08
N ASN A 166 -8.89 16.64 -1.97
CA ASN A 166 -7.94 17.40 -2.78
C ASN A 166 -7.01 18.27 -1.93
N VAL A 167 -7.53 18.93 -0.89
CA VAL A 167 -6.73 19.73 0.05
C VAL A 167 -5.73 18.85 0.79
N VAL A 168 -6.17 17.71 1.32
CA VAL A 168 -5.31 16.77 2.04
C VAL A 168 -4.25 16.16 1.13
N VAL A 169 -4.62 15.76 -0.09
CA VAL A 169 -3.67 15.31 -1.12
C VAL A 169 -2.64 16.41 -1.42
N LYS A 170 -3.05 17.69 -1.47
CA LYS A 170 -2.13 18.80 -1.66
C LYS A 170 -1.15 18.95 -0.49
N VAL A 171 -1.57 18.71 0.76
CA VAL A 171 -0.67 18.67 1.92
C VAL A 171 0.33 17.53 1.80
N ILE A 172 -0.09 16.33 1.40
CA ILE A 172 0.81 15.18 1.21
C ILE A 172 1.90 15.52 0.19
N TRP A 173 1.52 15.99 -1.00
CA TRP A 173 2.50 16.24 -2.08
C TRP A 173 3.28 17.55 -1.90
N GLY A 174 2.69 18.54 -1.25
CA GLY A 174 3.30 19.85 -1.04
C GLY A 174 4.20 19.93 0.19
N PHE A 175 3.94 19.11 1.21
CA PHE A 175 4.64 19.16 2.49
C PHE A 175 5.26 17.82 2.88
N VAL A 176 4.47 16.75 2.97
CA VAL A 176 4.95 15.45 3.49
C VAL A 176 6.01 14.84 2.57
N VAL A 177 5.69 14.66 1.29
CA VAL A 177 6.56 14.00 0.31
C VAL A 177 7.90 14.70 0.09
N PRO A 178 7.96 16.05 -0.03
CA PRO A 178 9.25 16.76 -0.12
C PRO A 178 10.15 16.61 1.11
N ILE A 179 9.57 16.41 2.29
CA ILE A 179 10.27 16.32 3.58
C ILE A 179 10.74 14.88 3.85
N LEU A 180 10.03 13.86 3.33
CA LEU A 180 10.35 12.44 3.51
C LEU A 180 11.82 12.05 3.26
N PRO A 181 12.54 12.55 2.23
CA PRO A 181 13.94 12.21 2.04
C PRO A 181 14.84 12.63 3.21
N PHE A 182 14.58 13.78 3.83
CA PHE A 182 15.33 14.22 5.01
C PHE A 182 15.03 13.36 6.23
N TYR A 183 13.78 12.92 6.35
CA TYR A 183 13.33 12.02 7.41
C TYR A 183 14.01 10.66 7.32
N ILE A 184 14.05 10.11 6.11
CA ILE A 184 14.71 8.83 5.82
C ILE A 184 16.22 8.95 6.00
N PHE A 185 16.83 10.05 5.59
CA PHE A 185 18.25 10.33 5.85
C PHE A 185 18.54 10.30 7.36
N GLY A 186 17.77 11.06 8.15
CA GLY A 186 17.94 11.13 9.60
C GLY A 186 17.76 9.78 10.30
N MET A 187 16.85 8.96 9.78
CA MET A 187 16.61 7.61 10.28
C MET A 187 17.82 6.69 10.00
N PHE A 188 18.28 6.60 8.76
CA PHE A 188 19.44 5.76 8.42
C PHE A 188 20.75 6.27 9.04
N LEU A 189 20.84 7.57 9.28
CA LEU A 189 21.90 8.16 10.09
C LEU A 189 21.88 7.59 11.51
N SER A 190 20.72 7.64 12.18
CA SER A 190 20.53 7.09 13.54
C SER A 190 20.82 5.60 13.61
N LEU A 191 20.32 4.80 12.66
CA LEU A 191 20.61 3.36 12.62
C LEU A 191 22.09 3.02 12.45
N GLY A 192 22.80 3.79 11.63
CA GLY A 192 24.23 3.59 11.45
C GLY A 192 25.03 3.95 12.70
N MET A 193 24.59 4.96 13.45
CA MET A 193 25.23 5.38 14.70
C MET A 193 24.96 4.40 15.86
N ASN A 194 23.79 3.76 15.89
CA ASN A 194 23.40 2.83 16.96
C ASN A 194 23.74 1.35 16.64
N GLY A 195 24.51 1.07 15.58
CA GLY A 195 24.93 -0.29 15.21
C GLY A 195 23.88 -1.21 14.59
N ASN A 196 22.60 -0.83 14.57
CA ASN A 196 21.48 -1.64 14.06
C ASN A 196 21.44 -1.78 12.52
N LEU A 197 22.25 -1.01 11.79
CA LEU A 197 22.16 -0.94 10.34
C LEU A 197 22.34 -2.31 9.65
N GLY A 198 23.27 -3.13 10.12
CA GLY A 198 23.58 -4.44 9.52
C GLY A 198 22.39 -5.40 9.57
N ASP A 199 21.77 -5.51 10.75
CA ASP A 199 20.63 -6.39 10.99
C ASP A 199 19.41 -5.97 10.18
N VAL A 200 19.12 -4.66 10.15
CA VAL A 200 18.00 -4.10 9.39
C VAL A 200 18.17 -4.31 7.89
N LEU A 201 19.33 -3.97 7.32
CA LEU A 201 19.55 -4.16 5.88
C LEU A 201 19.52 -5.63 5.50
N SER A 202 20.09 -6.51 6.31
CA SER A 202 20.06 -7.96 6.10
C SER A 202 18.63 -8.51 6.15
N ALA A 203 17.83 -8.11 7.14
CA ALA A 203 16.43 -8.50 7.25
C ALA A 203 15.62 -8.02 6.05
N PHE A 204 15.72 -6.74 5.73
CA PHE A 204 14.92 -6.13 4.66
C PHE A 204 15.29 -6.66 3.28
N ALA A 205 16.55 -7.06 3.05
CA ALA A 205 16.95 -7.75 1.83
C ALA A 205 16.32 -9.15 1.73
N LYS A 206 16.30 -9.93 2.84
CA LYS A 206 15.63 -11.25 2.86
C LYS A 206 14.12 -11.12 2.64
N VAL A 207 13.48 -10.16 3.31
CA VAL A 207 12.05 -9.87 3.18
C VAL A 207 11.73 -9.37 1.76
N LEU A 208 12.61 -8.58 1.13
CA LEU A 208 12.46 -8.16 -0.27
C LEU A 208 12.37 -9.37 -1.21
N ILE A 209 13.32 -10.30 -1.08
CA ILE A 209 13.35 -11.51 -1.92
C ILE A 209 12.06 -12.32 -1.71
N LEU A 210 11.66 -12.53 -0.45
CA LEU A 210 10.41 -13.22 -0.12
C LEU A 210 9.20 -12.51 -0.75
N ALA A 211 9.11 -11.19 -0.65
CA ALA A 211 8.01 -10.41 -1.19
C ALA A 211 7.95 -10.46 -2.73
N VAL A 212 9.09 -10.42 -3.42
CA VAL A 212 9.14 -10.56 -4.88
C VAL A 212 8.70 -11.96 -5.30
N VAL A 213 9.23 -13.01 -4.66
CA VAL A 213 8.85 -14.40 -4.96
C VAL A 213 7.36 -14.60 -4.70
N MET A 214 6.87 -14.15 -3.55
CA MET A 214 5.47 -14.32 -3.16
C MET A 214 4.53 -13.58 -4.11
N THR A 215 4.84 -12.34 -4.50
CA THR A 215 3.99 -11.59 -5.44
C THR A 215 3.93 -12.27 -6.80
N LEU A 216 5.05 -12.79 -7.32
CA LEU A 216 5.06 -13.57 -8.57
C LEU A 216 4.26 -14.87 -8.47
N VAL A 217 4.41 -15.62 -7.38
CA VAL A 217 3.62 -16.85 -7.13
C VAL A 217 2.14 -16.52 -7.04
N TYR A 218 1.79 -15.45 -6.31
CA TYR A 218 0.42 -15.01 -6.14
C TYR A 218 -0.22 -14.61 -7.48
N LEU A 219 0.50 -13.90 -8.36
CA LEU A 219 0.04 -13.61 -9.72
C LEU A 219 -0.25 -14.89 -10.51
N VAL A 220 0.66 -15.87 -10.47
CA VAL A 220 0.45 -17.14 -11.16
C VAL A 220 -0.81 -17.83 -10.66
N VAL A 221 -1.04 -17.85 -9.34
CA VAL A 221 -2.25 -18.43 -8.73
C VAL A 221 -3.51 -17.66 -9.17
N GLN A 222 -3.50 -16.33 -9.15
CA GLN A 222 -4.63 -15.52 -9.62
C GLN A 222 -5.00 -15.84 -11.07
N TYR A 223 -3.99 -15.96 -11.95
CA TYR A 223 -4.21 -16.28 -13.36
C TYR A 223 -4.67 -17.73 -13.55
N ILE A 224 -4.16 -18.69 -12.78
CA ILE A 224 -4.66 -20.08 -12.81
C ILE A 224 -6.15 -20.11 -12.43
N ILE A 225 -6.53 -19.46 -11.34
CA ILE A 225 -7.94 -19.38 -10.91
C ILE A 225 -8.80 -18.72 -12.00
N ALA A 226 -8.38 -17.58 -12.52
CA ALA A 226 -9.09 -16.90 -13.61
C ALA A 226 -9.18 -17.77 -14.87
N GLY A 227 -8.10 -18.48 -15.22
CA GLY A 227 -8.06 -19.39 -16.37
C GLY A 227 -9.01 -20.57 -16.22
N VAL A 228 -9.08 -21.18 -15.03
CA VAL A 228 -10.03 -22.25 -14.71
C VAL A 228 -11.48 -21.77 -14.81
N ILE A 229 -11.80 -20.59 -14.28
CA ILE A 229 -13.17 -20.04 -14.31
C ILE A 229 -13.59 -19.67 -15.74
N THR A 230 -12.67 -19.12 -16.53
CA THR A 230 -12.97 -18.58 -17.87
C THR A 230 -12.73 -19.56 -19.01
N GLY A 231 -12.06 -20.68 -18.76
CA GLY A 231 -11.59 -21.61 -19.79
C GLY A 231 -10.42 -21.06 -20.62
N LYS A 232 -9.82 -19.93 -20.23
CA LYS A 232 -8.69 -19.30 -20.95
C LYS A 232 -7.35 -19.84 -20.41
N ASN A 233 -6.34 -19.90 -21.28
CA ASN A 233 -5.00 -20.34 -20.86
C ASN A 233 -4.37 -19.29 -19.91
N PRO A 234 -4.05 -19.67 -18.65
CA PRO A 234 -3.58 -18.72 -17.63
C PRO A 234 -2.21 -18.14 -17.94
N PHE A 235 -1.29 -18.95 -18.47
CA PHE A 235 0.08 -18.51 -18.80
C PHE A 235 0.12 -17.59 -20.02
N LYS A 236 -0.73 -17.85 -21.02
CA LYS A 236 -0.91 -16.93 -22.15
C LYS A 236 -1.50 -15.60 -21.66
N ALA A 237 -2.48 -15.65 -20.77
CA ALA A 237 -3.13 -14.46 -20.24
C ALA A 237 -2.18 -13.60 -19.39
N LEU A 238 -1.35 -14.23 -18.56
CA LEU A 238 -0.30 -13.57 -17.80
C LEU A 238 0.78 -12.98 -18.73
N ARG A 239 1.21 -13.72 -19.75
CA ARG A 239 2.19 -13.25 -20.74
C ARG A 239 1.73 -11.97 -21.47
N ASN A 240 0.45 -11.90 -21.81
CA ASN A 240 -0.12 -10.72 -22.46
C ASN A 240 -0.09 -9.46 -21.57
N MET A 241 -0.01 -9.63 -20.25
CA MET A 241 0.03 -8.55 -19.27
C MET A 241 1.44 -8.07 -18.92
N MET A 242 2.48 -8.75 -19.41
CA MET A 242 3.87 -8.35 -19.18
C MET A 242 4.19 -6.90 -19.59
N PRO A 243 3.64 -6.33 -20.69
CA PRO A 243 3.85 -4.92 -20.99
C PRO A 243 3.34 -4.01 -19.86
N ALA A 244 2.18 -4.31 -19.28
CA ALA A 244 1.64 -3.57 -18.15
C ALA A 244 2.49 -3.78 -16.88
N TYR A 245 2.90 -5.02 -16.60
CA TYR A 245 3.81 -5.33 -15.48
C TYR A 245 5.10 -4.50 -15.54
N PHE A 246 5.81 -4.52 -16.68
CA PHE A 246 7.07 -3.78 -16.82
C PHE A 246 6.86 -2.27 -16.87
N THR A 247 5.74 -1.78 -17.40
CA THR A 247 5.40 -0.35 -17.34
C THR A 247 5.21 0.08 -15.88
N ALA A 248 4.40 -0.64 -15.11
CA ALA A 248 4.18 -0.35 -13.69
C ALA A 248 5.46 -0.51 -12.84
N LEU A 249 6.32 -1.48 -13.18
CA LEU A 249 7.62 -1.65 -12.55
C LEU A 249 8.53 -0.41 -12.78
N GLY A 250 8.44 0.21 -13.96
CA GLY A 250 9.19 1.42 -14.28
C GLY A 250 8.57 2.71 -13.70
N THR A 251 7.24 2.83 -13.70
CA THR A 251 6.55 4.06 -13.28
C THR A 251 6.24 4.10 -11.79
N SER A 252 6.15 2.94 -11.12
CA SER A 252 5.61 2.80 -9.76
C SER A 252 4.22 3.44 -9.59
N SER A 253 3.42 3.51 -10.65
CA SER A 253 2.07 4.06 -10.61
C SER A 253 1.08 3.20 -11.38
N SER A 254 0.03 2.75 -10.70
CA SER A 254 -1.11 2.05 -11.32
C SER A 254 -1.85 2.98 -12.27
N ALA A 255 -2.10 4.22 -11.85
CA ALA A 255 -2.83 5.22 -12.64
C ALA A 255 -2.11 5.55 -13.96
N ALA A 256 -0.78 5.72 -13.93
CA ALA A 256 0.01 5.97 -15.13
C ALA A 256 0.05 4.76 -16.08
N THR A 257 -0.25 3.56 -15.58
CA THR A 257 -0.16 2.31 -16.35
C THR A 257 -1.49 1.91 -16.99
N ILE A 258 -2.62 2.52 -16.59
CA ILE A 258 -3.98 2.21 -17.08
C ILE A 258 -4.05 2.01 -18.60
N PRO A 259 -3.51 2.89 -19.46
CA PRO A 259 -3.64 2.71 -20.91
C PRO A 259 -3.01 1.40 -21.42
N ILE A 260 -1.85 1.03 -20.88
CA ILE A 260 -1.13 -0.19 -21.25
C ILE A 260 -1.81 -1.43 -20.65
N SER A 261 -2.30 -1.34 -19.42
CA SER A 261 -3.08 -2.39 -18.75
C SER A 261 -4.35 -2.71 -19.51
N LEU A 262 -5.04 -1.67 -20.00
CA LEU A 262 -6.26 -1.81 -20.78
C LEU A 262 -5.98 -2.55 -22.10
N GLU A 263 -4.96 -2.13 -22.85
CA GLU A 263 -4.59 -2.80 -24.10
C GLU A 263 -4.17 -4.27 -23.87
N SER A 264 -3.41 -4.51 -22.80
CA SER A 264 -2.98 -5.86 -22.41
C SER A 264 -4.16 -6.76 -22.01
N THR A 265 -5.14 -6.19 -21.31
CA THR A 265 -6.38 -6.88 -20.92
C THR A 265 -7.24 -7.20 -22.14
N LEU A 266 -7.36 -6.30 -23.12
CA LEU A 266 -8.07 -6.56 -24.37
C LEU A 266 -7.43 -7.70 -25.17
N LYS A 267 -6.10 -7.85 -25.14
CA LYS A 267 -5.39 -8.99 -25.75
C LYS A 267 -5.73 -10.34 -25.11
N ASN A 268 -6.29 -10.34 -23.89
CA ASN A 268 -6.84 -11.54 -23.24
C ASN A 268 -8.28 -11.86 -23.70
N GLY A 269 -8.78 -11.18 -24.73
CA GLY A 269 -10.12 -11.40 -25.28
C GLY A 269 -11.21 -11.00 -24.30
N ILE A 270 -10.98 -9.93 -23.53
CA ILE A 270 -11.94 -9.32 -22.62
C ILE A 270 -12.76 -8.30 -23.40
N SER A 271 -14.08 -8.25 -23.16
CA SER A 271 -14.94 -7.28 -23.81
C SER A 271 -14.53 -5.85 -23.45
N ARG A 272 -14.60 -4.93 -24.43
CA ARG A 272 -14.23 -3.52 -24.23
C ARG A 272 -15.01 -2.86 -23.08
N PRO A 273 -16.34 -3.06 -22.92
CA PRO A 273 -17.08 -2.48 -21.81
C PRO A 273 -16.56 -2.94 -20.45
N VAL A 274 -16.27 -4.23 -20.28
CA VAL A 274 -15.73 -4.77 -19.02
C VAL A 274 -14.32 -4.24 -18.77
N ALA A 275 -13.43 -4.28 -19.77
CA ALA A 275 -12.06 -3.81 -19.61
C ALA A 275 -11.99 -2.30 -19.27
N ASN A 276 -12.79 -1.47 -19.95
CA ASN A 276 -12.85 -0.01 -19.71
C ASN A 276 -13.39 0.34 -18.31
N PHE A 277 -14.17 -0.56 -17.70
CA PHE A 277 -14.72 -0.37 -16.36
C PHE A 277 -13.79 -0.95 -15.27
N VAL A 278 -13.40 -2.22 -15.40
CA VAL A 278 -12.67 -2.95 -14.36
C VAL A 278 -11.25 -2.43 -14.19
N ILE A 279 -10.53 -2.13 -15.28
CA ILE A 279 -9.11 -1.76 -15.19
C ILE A 279 -8.91 -0.42 -14.45
N PRO A 280 -9.61 0.68 -14.79
CA PRO A 280 -9.47 1.93 -14.05
C PRO A 280 -9.94 1.83 -12.59
N LEU A 281 -10.97 1.03 -12.32
CA LEU A 281 -11.49 0.80 -10.97
C LEU A 281 -10.47 0.04 -10.11
N CYS A 282 -10.02 -1.12 -10.59
CA CYS A 282 -9.08 -1.98 -9.88
C CYS A 282 -7.70 -1.33 -9.69
N ALA A 283 -7.27 -0.46 -10.61
CA ALA A 283 -6.04 0.33 -10.45
C ALA A 283 -6.01 1.17 -9.16
N THR A 284 -7.18 1.43 -8.57
CA THR A 284 -7.34 2.11 -7.27
C THR A 284 -7.63 1.13 -6.13
N ILE A 285 -8.59 0.21 -6.32
CA ILE A 285 -9.14 -0.58 -5.19
C ILE A 285 -8.50 -1.97 -5.00
N HIS A 286 -7.71 -2.45 -5.96
CA HIS A 286 -7.10 -3.78 -5.90
C HIS A 286 -5.59 -3.65 -5.71
N LEU A 287 -5.17 -3.64 -4.44
CA LEU A 287 -3.78 -3.42 -4.04
C LEU A 287 -3.15 -4.67 -3.41
N SER A 288 -3.31 -5.83 -4.04
CA SER A 288 -2.86 -7.13 -3.50
C SER A 288 -1.33 -7.26 -3.38
N GLY A 289 -0.57 -6.78 -4.35
CA GLY A 289 0.90 -6.73 -4.29
C GLY A 289 1.42 -5.74 -3.25
N SER A 290 0.74 -4.61 -3.07
CA SER A 290 1.03 -3.66 -1.98
C SER A 290 0.73 -4.29 -0.62
N MET A 291 -0.41 -4.98 -0.49
CA MET A 291 -0.82 -5.68 0.71
C MET A 291 0.22 -6.71 1.15
N ILE A 292 0.67 -7.58 0.23
CA ILE A 292 1.71 -8.59 0.50
C ILE A 292 2.95 -7.93 1.12
N LYS A 293 3.46 -6.87 0.49
CA LYS A 293 4.66 -6.19 0.98
C LYS A 293 4.45 -5.51 2.32
N LEU A 294 3.36 -4.74 2.46
CA LEU A 294 3.07 -4.04 3.71
C LEU A 294 2.98 -5.03 4.87
N THR A 295 2.27 -6.15 4.67
CA THR A 295 2.18 -7.22 5.66
C THR A 295 3.55 -7.84 5.94
N LEU A 296 4.30 -8.27 4.92
CA LEU A 296 5.61 -8.90 5.14
C LEU A 296 6.58 -7.99 5.90
N TYR A 297 6.71 -6.73 5.51
CA TYR A 297 7.62 -5.80 6.20
C TYR A 297 7.13 -5.42 7.59
N ALA A 298 5.84 -5.19 7.79
CA ALA A 298 5.29 -4.92 9.12
C ALA A 298 5.59 -6.08 10.08
N PHE A 299 5.30 -7.32 9.69
CA PHE A 299 5.58 -8.46 10.56
C PHE A 299 7.08 -8.77 10.70
N ALA A 300 7.93 -8.29 9.79
CA ALA A 300 9.38 -8.40 9.95
C ALA A 300 9.87 -7.45 11.04
N ILE A 301 9.35 -6.21 11.06
CA ILE A 301 9.61 -5.24 12.12
C ILE A 301 9.08 -5.77 13.47
N VAL A 302 7.85 -6.29 13.51
CA VAL A 302 7.28 -6.93 14.72
C VAL A 302 8.20 -8.02 15.25
N TYR A 303 8.69 -8.90 14.36
CA TYR A 303 9.58 -9.99 14.74
C TYR A 303 10.92 -9.47 15.26
N MET A 304 11.58 -8.57 14.53
CA MET A 304 12.90 -8.06 14.87
C MET A 304 12.91 -7.20 16.14
N ALA A 305 11.86 -6.40 16.33
CA ALA A 305 11.70 -5.56 17.52
C ALA A 305 11.05 -6.30 18.69
N ASN A 306 10.76 -7.60 18.52
CA ASN A 306 10.15 -8.47 19.52
C ASN A 306 8.86 -7.87 20.13
N LEU A 307 8.02 -7.26 19.28
CA LEU A 307 6.76 -6.67 19.70
C LEU A 307 5.74 -7.77 20.01
N ASP A 308 5.06 -7.66 21.15
CA ASP A 308 3.99 -8.58 21.55
C ASP A 308 2.68 -8.24 20.83
N ILE A 309 2.59 -8.63 19.56
CA ILE A 309 1.40 -8.45 18.73
C ILE A 309 0.61 -9.75 18.68
N SER A 310 -0.57 -9.73 19.32
CA SER A 310 -1.50 -10.84 19.29
C SER A 310 -1.94 -11.18 17.85
N THR A 311 -2.27 -12.45 17.59
CA THR A 311 -2.84 -12.87 16.29
C THR A 311 -4.11 -12.10 15.95
N SER A 312 -4.95 -11.77 16.94
CA SER A 312 -6.14 -10.93 16.73
C SER A 312 -5.79 -9.53 16.23
N THR A 313 -4.78 -8.89 16.81
CA THR A 313 -4.30 -7.58 16.36
C THR A 313 -3.76 -7.66 14.94
N GLY A 314 -2.95 -8.68 14.64
CA GLY A 314 -2.40 -8.89 13.31
C GLY A 314 -3.46 -9.15 12.22
N LEU A 315 -4.48 -9.94 12.54
CA LEU A 315 -5.62 -10.16 11.63
C LEU A 315 -6.45 -8.89 11.47
N GLY A 316 -6.74 -8.18 12.57
CA GLY A 316 -7.44 -6.91 12.55
C GLY A 316 -6.73 -5.88 11.67
N PHE A 317 -5.40 -5.78 11.80
CA PHE A 317 -4.55 -4.96 10.93
C PHE A 317 -4.75 -5.31 9.45
N ILE A 318 -4.73 -6.59 9.07
CA ILE A 318 -4.89 -7.04 7.67
C ILE A 318 -6.26 -6.63 7.11
N PHE A 319 -7.34 -6.86 7.87
CA PHE A 319 -8.68 -6.48 7.44
C PHE A 319 -8.82 -4.96 7.28
N LEU A 320 -8.32 -4.20 8.26
CA LEU A 320 -8.39 -2.75 8.20
C LEU A 320 -7.55 -2.18 7.08
N LEU A 321 -6.36 -2.72 6.88
CA LEU A 321 -5.46 -2.30 5.82
C LEU A 321 -6.12 -2.51 4.46
N GLY A 322 -6.76 -3.66 4.23
CA GLY A 322 -7.50 -3.93 2.98
C GLY A 322 -8.64 -2.91 2.73
N ILE A 323 -9.30 -2.45 3.79
CA ILE A 323 -10.31 -1.40 3.69
C ILE A 323 -9.67 -0.06 3.32
N MET A 324 -8.60 0.32 4.02
CA MET A 324 -7.91 1.59 3.81
C MET A 324 -7.24 1.67 2.42
N MET A 325 -6.81 0.54 1.88
CA MET A 325 -6.24 0.42 0.53
C MET A 325 -7.19 0.91 -0.56
N ILE A 326 -8.51 0.87 -0.36
CA ILE A 326 -9.49 1.41 -1.33
C ILE A 326 -9.27 2.90 -1.57
N ALA A 327 -8.76 3.61 -0.56
CA ALA A 327 -8.52 5.05 -0.58
C ALA A 327 -7.05 5.40 -0.85
N ALA A 328 -6.17 4.41 -1.01
CA ALA A 328 -4.77 4.66 -1.31
C ALA A 328 -4.62 5.17 -2.75
N PRO A 329 -3.91 6.30 -2.97
CA PRO A 329 -3.77 6.84 -4.30
C PRO A 329 -2.83 5.94 -5.13
N GLY A 330 -3.18 5.70 -6.40
CA GLY A 330 -2.45 4.82 -7.33
C GLY A 330 -1.12 5.39 -7.87
N VAL A 331 -0.33 6.00 -6.99
CA VAL A 331 0.91 6.76 -7.25
C VAL A 331 2.00 6.34 -6.27
N PRO A 332 3.29 6.65 -6.53
CA PRO A 332 4.39 6.13 -5.73
C PRO A 332 4.25 6.47 -4.24
N GLY A 333 4.36 5.44 -3.39
CA GLY A 333 4.25 5.54 -1.94
C GLY A 333 2.83 5.65 -1.39
N GLY A 334 1.80 5.76 -2.24
CA GLY A 334 0.42 6.01 -1.79
C GLY A 334 -0.11 5.01 -0.75
N ALA A 335 0.16 3.72 -0.96
CA ALA A 335 -0.28 2.66 -0.05
C ALA A 335 0.36 2.77 1.34
N VAL A 336 1.66 3.02 1.45
CA VAL A 336 2.32 3.14 2.76
C VAL A 336 1.96 4.42 3.48
N MET A 337 1.68 5.51 2.76
CA MET A 337 1.19 6.76 3.37
C MET A 337 -0.15 6.55 4.08
N VAL A 338 -1.03 5.74 3.48
CA VAL A 338 -2.30 5.36 4.11
C VAL A 338 -2.05 4.36 5.26
N ALA A 339 -1.14 3.41 5.08
CA ALA A 339 -0.83 2.40 6.09
C ALA A 339 -0.12 2.94 7.34
N ALA A 340 0.65 4.03 7.23
CA ALA A 340 1.50 4.57 8.29
C ALA A 340 0.76 4.75 9.62
N GLY A 341 -0.46 5.27 9.55
CA GLY A 341 -1.30 5.46 10.73
C GLY A 341 -1.73 4.20 11.41
N LEU A 342 -2.10 3.22 10.60
CA LEU A 342 -2.51 1.93 11.08
C LEU A 342 -1.35 1.16 11.72
N LEU A 343 -0.14 1.34 11.18
CA LEU A 343 1.08 0.77 11.73
C LEU A 343 1.40 1.39 13.10
N ALA A 344 1.32 2.71 13.24
CA ALA A 344 1.54 3.37 14.52
C ALA A 344 0.50 2.93 15.57
N ASP A 345 -0.78 3.08 15.26
CA ASP A 345 -1.87 2.94 16.23
C ASP A 345 -2.18 1.47 16.60
N MET A 346 -2.31 0.59 15.60
CA MET A 346 -2.69 -0.81 15.87
C MET A 346 -1.51 -1.74 16.08
N MET A 347 -0.38 -1.48 15.40
CA MET A 347 0.80 -2.35 15.52
C MET A 347 1.79 -1.84 16.57
N GLY A 348 1.53 -0.69 17.20
CA GLY A 348 2.40 -0.10 18.23
C GLY A 348 3.75 0.33 17.68
N PHE A 349 3.82 0.67 16.39
CA PHE A 349 5.08 1.09 15.79
C PHE A 349 5.44 2.47 16.28
N ASP A 350 6.65 2.60 16.83
CA ASP A 350 7.23 3.91 17.08
C ASP A 350 7.56 4.64 15.77
N ASP A 351 7.93 5.90 15.91
CA ASP A 351 8.30 6.80 14.81
C ASP A 351 9.39 6.20 13.91
N GLY A 352 10.40 5.56 14.50
CA GLY A 352 11.50 4.92 13.79
C GLY A 352 11.04 3.70 12.98
N MET A 353 10.16 2.88 13.54
CA MET A 353 9.55 1.74 12.86
C MET A 353 8.67 2.17 11.69
N VAL A 354 7.85 3.22 11.86
CA VAL A 354 7.04 3.78 10.77
C VAL A 354 7.94 4.34 9.65
N ALA A 355 9.04 5.02 10.01
CA ALA A 355 10.03 5.51 9.05
C ALA A 355 10.66 4.39 8.23
N LEU A 356 11.08 3.33 8.93
CA LEU A 356 11.66 2.14 8.32
C LEU A 356 10.68 1.51 7.35
N MET A 357 9.42 1.43 7.74
CA MET A 357 8.36 0.88 6.92
C MET A 357 8.12 1.72 5.64
N ILE A 358 8.08 3.05 5.77
CA ILE A 358 7.94 3.96 4.62
C ILE A 358 9.13 3.83 3.68
N ALA A 359 10.36 3.87 4.20
CA ALA A 359 11.58 3.78 3.41
C ALA A 359 11.67 2.46 2.65
N ALA A 360 11.48 1.34 3.37
CA ALA A 360 11.52 0.01 2.81
C ALA A 360 10.45 -0.19 1.74
N TYR A 361 9.21 0.21 2.03
CA TYR A 361 8.10 0.05 1.09
C TYR A 361 8.32 0.85 -0.20
N ILE A 362 8.71 2.14 -0.09
CA ILE A 362 8.88 2.99 -1.28
C ILE A 362 10.01 2.46 -2.16
N ALA A 363 11.10 1.96 -1.57
CA ALA A 363 12.22 1.39 -2.32
C ALA A 363 11.80 0.26 -3.28
N ILE A 364 10.71 -0.43 -2.96
CA ILE A 364 10.24 -1.62 -3.68
C ILE A 364 8.80 -1.46 -4.18
N ASP A 365 8.29 -0.21 -4.20
CA ASP A 365 6.88 0.04 -4.47
C ASP A 365 6.47 -0.51 -5.84
N SER A 366 7.34 -0.27 -6.82
CA SER A 366 7.26 -0.73 -8.21
C SER A 366 6.88 -2.20 -8.37
N VAL A 367 7.42 -3.11 -7.57
CA VAL A 367 7.12 -4.54 -7.64
C VAL A 367 5.67 -4.81 -7.25
N GLY A 368 5.19 -4.13 -6.20
CA GLY A 368 3.80 -4.21 -5.77
C GLY A 368 2.85 -3.61 -6.77
N THR A 369 3.18 -2.42 -7.30
CA THR A 369 2.40 -1.78 -8.35
C THR A 369 2.28 -2.68 -9.57
N ALA A 370 3.39 -3.30 -10.00
CA ALA A 370 3.40 -4.23 -11.12
C ALA A 370 2.50 -5.44 -10.87
N ALA A 371 2.50 -5.98 -9.65
CA ALA A 371 1.61 -7.06 -9.27
C ALA A 371 0.14 -6.62 -9.19
N ASN A 372 -0.17 -5.45 -8.62
CA ASN A 372 -1.54 -4.90 -8.57
C ASN A 372 -2.13 -4.80 -9.98
N VAL A 373 -1.45 -4.07 -10.85
CA VAL A 373 -1.87 -3.82 -12.24
C VAL A 373 -2.01 -5.12 -13.05
N THR A 374 -1.14 -6.10 -12.80
CA THR A 374 -1.23 -7.39 -13.48
C THR A 374 -2.40 -8.21 -12.95
N GLY A 375 -2.62 -8.22 -11.64
CA GLY A 375 -3.76 -8.88 -11.01
C GLY A 375 -5.12 -8.30 -11.45
N ASP A 376 -5.19 -7.01 -11.80
CA ASP A 376 -6.40 -6.38 -12.35
C ASP A 376 -6.89 -7.07 -13.63
N GLY A 377 -5.96 -7.56 -14.45
CA GLY A 377 -6.27 -8.33 -15.65
C GLY A 377 -6.93 -9.69 -15.33
N ALA A 378 -6.52 -10.34 -14.23
CA ALA A 378 -7.15 -11.58 -13.77
C ALA A 378 -8.57 -11.33 -13.24
N ILE A 379 -8.80 -10.22 -12.53
CA ILE A 379 -10.15 -9.81 -12.13
C ILE A 379 -11.01 -9.53 -13.37
N ALA A 380 -10.49 -8.76 -14.34
CA ALA A 380 -11.21 -8.47 -15.57
C ALA A 380 -11.63 -9.74 -16.33
N MET A 381 -10.80 -10.79 -16.34
CA MET A 381 -11.15 -12.11 -16.88
C MET A 381 -12.38 -12.73 -16.20
N ILE A 382 -12.38 -12.77 -14.87
CA ILE A 382 -13.48 -13.36 -14.09
C ILE A 382 -14.78 -12.57 -14.32
N LEU A 383 -14.70 -11.24 -14.28
CA LEU A 383 -15.85 -10.35 -14.46
C LEU A 383 -16.46 -10.48 -15.86
N ASP A 384 -15.64 -10.58 -16.90
CA ASP A 384 -16.11 -10.73 -18.28
C ASP A 384 -16.90 -12.03 -18.48
N LYS A 385 -16.46 -13.13 -17.87
CA LYS A 385 -17.19 -14.41 -17.91
C LYS A 385 -18.54 -14.31 -17.20
N PHE A 386 -18.58 -13.66 -16.04
CA PHE A 386 -19.85 -13.46 -15.32
C PHE A 386 -20.80 -12.55 -16.11
N ALA A 387 -20.28 -11.55 -16.83
CA ALA A 387 -21.10 -10.67 -17.66
C ALA A 387 -21.64 -11.40 -18.90
N GLY A 388 -20.80 -12.17 -19.60
CA GLY A 388 -21.16 -12.90 -20.82
C GLY A 388 -22.19 -14.01 -20.61
N ASN A 389 -22.07 -14.80 -19.54
CA ASN A 389 -23.04 -15.87 -19.22
C ASN A 389 -24.48 -15.37 -19.07
N ARG A 390 -24.67 -14.07 -18.82
CA ARG A 390 -25.99 -13.48 -18.64
C ARG A 390 -26.60 -12.96 -19.94
N GLU A 391 -25.80 -12.43 -20.87
CA GLU A 391 -26.31 -12.11 -22.21
C GLU A 391 -26.85 -13.36 -22.90
N ASP A 392 -26.18 -14.51 -22.71
CA ASP A 392 -26.63 -15.79 -23.24
C ASP A 392 -27.92 -16.27 -22.52
N ALA A 393 -27.99 -16.18 -21.19
CA ALA A 393 -29.19 -16.53 -20.43
C ALA A 393 -30.40 -15.63 -20.74
N THR A 394 -30.19 -14.33 -20.98
CA THR A 394 -31.27 -13.38 -21.33
C THR A 394 -31.76 -13.60 -22.76
N LYS A 395 -30.88 -14.07 -23.66
CA LYS A 395 -31.26 -14.48 -25.03
C LYS A 395 -32.06 -15.78 -25.02
N GLU A 396 -31.66 -16.78 -24.24
CA GLU A 396 -32.41 -18.04 -24.07
C GLU A 396 -33.82 -17.78 -23.49
N GLU A 397 -33.94 -16.95 -22.45
CA GLU A 397 -35.23 -16.61 -21.83
C GLU A 397 -36.16 -15.82 -22.78
N SER A 398 -35.60 -14.99 -23.67
CA SER A 398 -36.35 -14.29 -24.72
C SER A 398 -36.78 -15.19 -25.89
N ALA A 399 -36.02 -16.27 -26.14
CA ALA A 399 -36.34 -17.26 -27.17
C ALA A 399 -37.47 -18.20 -26.70
N ASP A 400 -37.50 -18.55 -25.42
CA ASP A 400 -38.56 -19.39 -24.83
C ASP A 400 -39.88 -18.64 -24.57
N THR A 401 -39.87 -17.31 -24.50
CA THR A 401 -41.09 -16.50 -24.38
C THR A 401 -41.72 -16.10 -25.73
N THR A 402 -41.03 -16.41 -26.84
CA THR A 402 -41.52 -16.17 -28.21
C THR A 402 -41.87 -17.46 -28.97
N ALA A 403 -41.73 -18.62 -28.32
CA ALA A 403 -42.27 -19.91 -28.75
C ALA A 403 -43.56 -20.21 -28.00
#